data_AF-A0A1V5MIF2-F1
#
_entry.id   AF-A0A1V5MIF2-F1
#
_cell.length_a   1.000
_cell.length_b   1.000
_cell.length_c   1.000
_cell.angle_alpha   90.00
_cell.angle_beta   90.00
_cell.angle_gamma   90.00
#
_symmetry.space_group_name_H-M   'P 1'
#
loop_
_entity.id
_entity.type
_entity.pdbx_description
1 polymer ?
#
loop_
_entity_poly.entity_id
_entity_poly.type
_entity_poly.pdbx_seq_one_letter_code
_entity_poly.pdbx_strand_id
1 'polypeptide(L)'
;MSKTAFRSRSIAAIILLFLILSPLQDSIDLQRRRMGFERRLMLMPGQVAGNLILGGFKGLAADLLWLQVESLFHSGQHYKMLPLFQSITFLQPKFITPWAVGGWHMAYNISVKAKNEEEKQFWIKHGVDFLAEGIKNNPERYDLYFELGWTYFNKVKDYANAVKYFELAAKFPRPEYVDDVLAHAYEENGQIKEAIATWERILAGPDTPFRQIAARMLSRLKKYGTTKVETYQ
;
A
#
# COMPACT_ATOMS: atom_id res chain seq x y z
N MET A 1 -25.89 32.83 19.88
CA MET A 1 -26.63 31.54 19.92
C MET A 1 -25.86 30.56 20.79
N SER A 2 -26.49 29.94 21.79
CA SER A 2 -25.82 28.91 22.61
C SER A 2 -25.58 27.64 21.79
N LYS A 3 -24.45 26.95 22.03
CA LYS A 3 -24.09 25.69 21.33
C LYS A 3 -25.20 24.62 21.42
N THR A 4 -25.99 24.66 22.49
CA THR A 4 -27.13 23.77 22.74
C THR A 4 -28.30 24.03 21.78
N ALA A 5 -28.64 25.29 21.52
CA ALA A 5 -29.72 25.65 20.59
C ALA A 5 -29.37 25.38 19.11
N PHE A 6 -28.07 25.42 18.77
CA PHE A 6 -27.61 25.02 17.44
C PHE A 6 -27.71 23.51 17.25
N ARG A 7 -27.25 22.71 18.24
CA ARG A 7 -27.33 21.24 18.21
C ARG A 7 -28.78 20.72 18.09
N SER A 8 -29.73 21.29 18.83
CA SER A 8 -31.13 20.87 18.77
C SER A 8 -31.76 21.15 17.40
N ARG A 9 -31.43 22.29 16.78
CA ARG A 9 -31.88 22.64 15.42
C ARG A 9 -31.29 21.72 14.35
N SER A 10 -30.01 21.34 14.48
CA SER A 10 -29.38 20.39 13.56
C SER A 10 -30.02 19.00 13.66
N ILE A 11 -30.32 18.52 14.87
CA ILE A 11 -31.00 17.22 15.07
C ILE A 11 -32.41 17.25 14.47
N ALA A 12 -33.18 18.31 14.71
CA ALA A 12 -34.52 18.47 14.15
C ALA A 12 -34.50 18.52 12.61
N ALA A 13 -33.52 19.20 12.01
CA ALA A 13 -33.35 19.25 10.56
C ALA A 13 -33.00 17.88 9.96
N ILE A 14 -32.16 17.09 10.64
CA ILE A 14 -31.83 15.71 10.22
C ILE A 14 -33.08 14.83 10.28
N ILE A 15 -33.84 14.88 11.37
CA ILE A 15 -35.09 14.10 11.50
C ILE A 15 -36.09 14.49 10.41
N LEU A 16 -36.26 15.79 10.15
CA LEU A 16 -37.14 16.29 9.10
C LEU A 16 -36.69 15.81 7.72
N LEU A 17 -35.39 15.81 7.45
CA LEU A 17 -34.83 15.27 6.21
C LEU A 17 -35.16 13.77 6.05
N PHE A 18 -35.00 12.96 7.10
CA PHE A 18 -35.36 11.54 7.07
C PHE A 18 -36.86 11.31 6.83
N LEU A 19 -37.73 12.13 7.44
CA LEU A 19 -39.18 12.06 7.21
C LEU A 19 -39.56 12.41 5.76
N ILE A 20 -38.91 13.42 5.17
CA ILE A 20 -39.13 13.83 3.77
C ILE A 20 -38.63 12.74 2.79
N LEU A 21 -37.55 12.04 3.15
CA LEU A 21 -36.97 11.00 2.30
C LEU A 21 -37.67 9.64 2.42
N SER A 22 -38.46 9.39 3.47
CA SER A 22 -39.16 8.11 3.69
C SER A 22 -40.00 7.62 2.49
N PRO A 23 -40.84 8.45 1.83
CA PRO A 23 -41.65 7.99 0.71
C PRO A 23 -40.79 7.64 -0.53
N LEU A 24 -39.66 8.33 -0.69
CA LEU A 24 -38.69 8.03 -1.74
C LEU A 24 -38.08 6.65 -1.49
N GLN A 25 -37.78 6.34 -0.22
CA GLN A 25 -37.20 5.05 0.18
C GLN A 25 -38.17 3.88 -0.08
N ASP A 26 -39.45 4.05 0.22
CA ASP A 26 -40.48 3.04 -0.09
C ASP A 26 -40.59 2.78 -1.60
N SER A 27 -40.50 3.85 -2.42
CA SER A 27 -40.51 3.73 -3.88
C SER A 27 -39.29 2.99 -4.43
N ILE A 28 -38.11 3.24 -3.84
CA ILE A 28 -36.85 2.58 -4.19
C ILE A 28 -36.90 1.11 -3.78
N ASP A 29 -37.45 0.79 -2.60
CA ASP A 29 -37.56 -0.58 -2.12
C ASP A 29 -38.54 -1.42 -2.96
N LEU A 30 -39.66 -0.83 -3.38
CA LEU A 30 -40.58 -1.44 -4.34
C LEU A 30 -39.90 -1.69 -5.69
N GLN A 31 -39.12 -0.74 -6.21
CA GLN A 31 -38.36 -0.91 -7.45
C GLN A 31 -37.29 -2.00 -7.30
N ARG A 32 -36.54 -2.04 -6.19
CA ARG A 32 -35.54 -3.08 -5.90
C ARG A 32 -36.17 -4.47 -5.88
N ARG A 33 -37.32 -4.63 -5.23
CA ARG A 33 -38.07 -5.90 -5.21
C ARG A 33 -38.56 -6.30 -6.60
N ARG A 34 -39.14 -5.37 -7.37
CA ARG A 34 -39.59 -5.62 -8.76
C ARG A 34 -38.46 -6.02 -9.70
N MET A 35 -37.28 -5.44 -9.54
CA MET A 35 -36.10 -5.78 -10.35
C MET A 35 -35.41 -7.09 -9.90
N GLY A 36 -35.90 -7.73 -8.84
CA GLY A 36 -35.26 -8.91 -8.24
C GLY A 36 -33.85 -8.59 -7.72
N PHE A 37 -33.63 -7.35 -7.28
CA PHE A 37 -32.32 -6.82 -6.92
C PHE A 37 -31.64 -7.67 -5.85
N GLU A 38 -32.36 -8.09 -4.80
CA GLU A 38 -31.83 -8.96 -3.73
C GLU A 38 -31.27 -10.28 -4.28
N ARG A 39 -32.00 -10.92 -5.19
CA ARG A 39 -31.56 -12.16 -5.83
C ARG A 39 -30.35 -11.91 -6.73
N ARG A 40 -30.33 -10.82 -7.51
CA ARG A 40 -29.16 -10.44 -8.33
C ARG A 40 -27.94 -10.12 -7.47
N LEU A 41 -28.14 -9.44 -6.34
CA LEU A 41 -27.09 -9.05 -5.40
C LEU A 41 -26.45 -10.27 -4.73
N MET A 42 -27.25 -11.28 -4.33
CA MET A 42 -26.72 -12.55 -3.79
C MET A 42 -25.94 -13.37 -4.83
N LEU A 43 -26.23 -13.18 -6.11
CA LEU A 43 -25.54 -13.86 -7.22
C LEU A 43 -24.32 -13.11 -7.73
N MET A 44 -24.13 -11.85 -7.31
CA MET A 44 -22.93 -11.08 -7.65
C MET A 44 -21.72 -11.61 -6.88
N PRO A 45 -20.51 -11.51 -7.45
CA PRO A 45 -19.29 -11.68 -6.67
C PRO A 45 -19.33 -10.81 -5.42
N GLY A 46 -18.91 -11.33 -4.26
CA GLY A 46 -19.03 -10.62 -2.98
C GLY A 46 -18.43 -9.20 -3.00
N GLN A 47 -17.34 -9.00 -3.74
CA GLN A 47 -16.72 -7.69 -3.99
C GLN A 47 -17.66 -6.69 -4.69
N VAL A 48 -18.43 -7.16 -5.67
CA VAL A 48 -19.40 -6.33 -6.42
C VAL A 48 -20.62 -6.05 -5.54
N ALA A 49 -21.12 -7.07 -4.84
CA ALA A 49 -22.26 -6.92 -3.92
C ALA A 49 -21.95 -5.97 -2.76
N GLY A 50 -20.79 -6.12 -2.10
CA GLY A 50 -20.36 -5.27 -0.99
C GLY A 50 -20.15 -3.81 -1.39
N ASN A 51 -19.51 -3.58 -2.54
CA ASN A 51 -19.36 -2.23 -3.10
C ASN A 51 -20.72 -1.55 -3.38
N LEU A 52 -21.71 -2.33 -3.83
CA LEU A 52 -23.04 -1.82 -4.17
C LEU A 52 -23.90 -1.57 -2.93
N ILE A 53 -23.82 -2.44 -1.91
CA ILE A 53 -24.55 -2.30 -0.63
C ILE A 53 -24.07 -1.08 0.14
N LEU A 54 -22.76 -0.90 0.25
CA LEU A 54 -22.18 0.18 1.05
C LEU A 54 -22.21 1.53 0.31
N GLY A 55 -22.36 1.52 -1.02
CA GLY A 55 -22.52 2.73 -1.83
C GLY A 55 -21.46 3.79 -1.51
N GLY A 56 -21.92 4.99 -1.12
CA GLY A 56 -21.05 6.12 -0.75
C GLY A 56 -20.38 5.99 0.63
N PHE A 57 -20.80 5.07 1.50
CA PHE A 57 -20.29 4.94 2.87
C PHE A 57 -19.03 4.09 2.99
N LYS A 58 -18.61 3.42 1.91
CA LYS A 58 -17.40 2.58 1.92
C LYS A 58 -16.13 3.35 2.29
N GLY A 59 -16.06 4.64 1.97
CA GLY A 59 -14.94 5.50 2.38
C GLY A 59 -14.90 5.72 3.88
N LEU A 60 -16.03 6.12 4.47
CA LEU A 60 -16.12 6.27 5.93
C LEU A 60 -15.83 4.96 6.66
N ALA A 61 -16.33 3.83 6.15
CA ALA A 61 -16.04 2.52 6.72
C ALA A 61 -14.52 2.19 6.66
N ALA A 62 -13.87 2.44 5.51
CA ALA A 62 -12.43 2.29 5.36
C ALA A 62 -11.65 3.19 6.33
N ASP A 63 -12.05 4.45 6.49
CA ASP A 63 -11.41 5.39 7.41
C ASP A 63 -11.53 4.94 8.88
N LEU A 64 -12.70 4.45 9.29
CA LEU A 64 -12.90 3.92 10.66
C LEU A 64 -12.07 2.67 10.91
N LEU A 65 -11.98 1.77 9.93
CA LEU A 65 -11.11 0.59 10.01
C LEU A 65 -9.63 1.00 10.06
N TRP A 66 -9.24 2.05 9.32
CA TRP A 66 -7.87 2.57 9.36
C TRP A 66 -7.52 3.14 10.74
N LEU A 67 -8.42 3.88 11.38
CA LEU A 67 -8.21 4.34 12.76
C LEU A 67 -8.01 3.16 13.74
N GLN A 68 -8.69 2.04 13.51
CA GLN A 68 -8.49 0.84 14.30
C GLN A 68 -7.13 0.17 14.01
N VAL A 69 -6.67 0.16 12.75
CA VAL A 69 -5.31 -0.26 12.38
C VAL A 69 -4.28 0.57 13.15
N GLU A 70 -4.39 1.90 13.14
CA GLU A 70 -3.48 2.80 13.87
C GLU A 70 -3.45 2.49 15.38
N SER A 71 -4.62 2.26 15.99
CA SER A 71 -4.70 1.88 17.41
C SER A 71 -4.05 0.53 17.70
N LEU A 72 -4.23 -0.46 16.82
CA LEU A 72 -3.62 -1.79 16.96
C LEU A 72 -2.10 -1.73 16.73
N PHE A 73 -1.64 -0.87 15.83
CA PHE A 73 -0.23 -0.64 15.60
C PHE A 73 0.45 -0.09 16.85
N HIS A 74 -0.09 0.99 17.44
CA HIS A 74 0.44 1.57 18.68
C HIS A 74 0.42 0.62 19.88
N SER A 75 -0.53 -0.32 19.92
CA SER A 75 -0.59 -1.35 20.96
C SER A 75 0.24 -2.61 20.64
N GLY A 76 0.98 -2.64 19.53
CA GLY A 76 1.84 -3.75 19.14
C GLY A 76 1.11 -5.02 18.65
N GLN A 77 -0.21 -4.94 18.48
CA GLN A 77 -1.10 -6.06 18.15
C GLN A 77 -1.16 -6.34 16.64
N HIS A 78 0.00 -6.55 16.00
CA HIS A 78 0.09 -6.57 14.54
C HIS A 78 -0.76 -7.63 13.84
N TYR A 79 -0.91 -8.82 14.43
CA TYR A 79 -1.76 -9.87 13.87
C TYR A 79 -3.22 -9.47 13.73
N LYS A 80 -3.74 -8.64 14.65
CA LYS A 80 -5.14 -8.19 14.62
C LYS A 80 -5.42 -7.19 13.51
N MET A 81 -4.38 -6.61 12.89
CA MET A 81 -4.53 -5.67 11.78
C MET A 81 -4.80 -6.36 10.44
N LEU A 82 -4.41 -7.64 10.28
CA LEU A 82 -4.55 -8.37 9.02
C LEU A 82 -5.98 -8.39 8.46
N PRO A 83 -7.03 -8.75 9.23
CA PRO A 83 -8.40 -8.71 8.72
C PRO A 83 -8.87 -7.28 8.41
N LEU A 84 -8.32 -6.26 9.08
CA LEU A 84 -8.65 -4.86 8.80
C LEU A 84 -8.04 -4.42 7.47
N PHE A 85 -6.78 -4.75 7.19
CA PHE A 85 -6.18 -4.47 5.88
C PHE A 85 -6.99 -5.12 4.75
N GLN A 86 -7.34 -6.41 4.88
CA GLN A 86 -8.18 -7.10 3.90
C GLN A 86 -9.55 -6.44 3.72
N SER A 87 -10.18 -5.99 4.82
CA SER A 87 -11.47 -5.30 4.76
C SER A 87 -11.35 -3.94 4.07
N ILE A 88 -10.33 -3.16 4.40
CA ILE A 88 -10.10 -1.85 3.78
C ILE A 88 -9.80 -2.00 2.30
N THR A 89 -8.92 -2.94 1.91
CA THR A 89 -8.57 -3.14 0.50
C THR A 89 -9.73 -3.72 -0.31
N PHE A 90 -10.62 -4.50 0.31
CA PHE A 90 -11.87 -4.92 -0.30
C PHE A 90 -12.82 -3.72 -0.55
N LEU A 91 -12.94 -2.81 0.42
CA LEU A 91 -13.82 -1.63 0.33
C LEU A 91 -13.27 -0.57 -0.63
N GLN A 92 -11.95 -0.39 -0.64
CA GLN A 92 -11.23 0.60 -1.43
C GLN A 92 -9.98 -0.02 -2.06
N PRO A 93 -10.13 -0.84 -3.13
CA PRO A 93 -8.99 -1.52 -3.76
C PRO A 93 -7.96 -0.56 -4.36
N LYS A 94 -8.39 0.65 -4.73
CA LYS A 94 -7.52 1.71 -5.25
C LYS A 94 -6.77 2.50 -4.16
N PHE A 95 -7.08 2.27 -2.88
CA PHE A 95 -6.36 2.89 -1.78
C PHE A 95 -5.07 2.12 -1.54
N ILE A 96 -3.93 2.75 -1.86
CA ILE A 96 -2.61 2.10 -1.87
C ILE A 96 -2.05 1.85 -0.48
N THR A 97 -2.27 2.77 0.45
CA THR A 97 -1.64 2.73 1.78
C THR A 97 -1.91 1.42 2.54
N PRO A 98 -3.14 0.87 2.59
CA PRO A 98 -3.40 -0.41 3.24
C PRO A 98 -2.68 -1.59 2.60
N TRP A 99 -2.51 -1.60 1.27
CA TRP A 99 -1.72 -2.62 0.58
C TRP A 99 -0.25 -2.55 0.99
N ALA A 100 0.34 -1.36 0.89
CA ALA A 100 1.74 -1.11 1.23
C ALA A 100 2.04 -1.45 2.70
N VAL A 101 1.27 -0.85 3.62
CA VAL A 101 1.44 -0.99 5.06
C VAL A 101 1.12 -2.42 5.52
N GLY A 102 0.06 -3.05 4.97
CA GLY A 102 -0.26 -4.44 5.27
C GLY A 102 0.84 -5.41 4.85
N GLY A 103 1.35 -5.27 3.63
CA GLY A 103 2.47 -6.06 3.13
C GLY A 103 3.74 -5.89 3.97
N TRP A 104 4.05 -4.64 4.33
CA TRP A 104 5.17 -4.32 5.22
C TRP A 104 4.99 -4.93 6.62
N HIS A 105 3.80 -4.85 7.21
CA HIS A 105 3.54 -5.47 8.52
C HIS A 105 3.75 -6.98 8.50
N MET A 106 3.30 -7.67 7.45
CA MET A 106 3.52 -9.11 7.29
C MET A 106 5.02 -9.43 7.18
N ALA A 107 5.73 -8.77 6.25
CA ALA A 107 7.12 -9.10 5.93
C ALA A 107 8.15 -8.59 6.97
N TYR A 108 7.81 -7.60 7.79
CA TYR A 108 8.74 -6.98 8.74
C TYR A 108 8.32 -7.18 10.19
N ASN A 109 7.13 -6.73 10.58
CA ASN A 109 6.75 -6.70 12.00
C ASN A 109 6.23 -8.02 12.53
N ILE A 110 5.53 -8.78 11.69
CA ILE A 110 5.00 -10.09 12.04
C ILE A 110 6.11 -11.14 11.85
N SER A 111 6.80 -11.12 10.70
CA SER A 111 7.85 -12.11 10.40
C SER A 111 8.99 -12.14 11.44
N VAL A 112 9.34 -11.00 12.06
CA VAL A 112 10.41 -10.95 13.08
C VAL A 112 9.97 -11.53 14.43
N LYS A 113 8.65 -11.67 14.65
CA LYS A 113 8.07 -12.29 15.85
C LYS A 113 7.76 -13.78 15.63
N ALA A 114 8.09 -14.33 14.46
CA ALA A 114 7.89 -15.73 14.14
C ALA A 114 8.72 -16.64 15.05
N LYS A 115 8.17 -17.81 15.38
CA LYS A 115 8.80 -18.77 16.31
C LYS A 115 9.89 -19.60 15.65
N ASN A 116 9.82 -19.75 14.33
CA ASN A 116 10.77 -20.52 13.53
C ASN A 116 10.91 -19.92 12.14
N GLU A 117 11.89 -20.42 11.37
CA GLU A 117 12.17 -19.90 10.03
C GLU A 117 11.01 -20.17 9.06
N GLU A 118 10.29 -21.28 9.21
CA GLU A 118 9.13 -21.60 8.37
C GLU A 118 8.02 -20.56 8.51
N GLU A 119 7.63 -20.22 9.73
CA GLU A 119 6.64 -19.18 10.03
C GLU A 119 7.13 -17.80 9.56
N LYS A 120 8.42 -17.50 9.69
CA LYS A 120 9.00 -16.26 9.18
C LYS A 120 8.86 -16.18 7.66
N GLN A 121 9.24 -17.24 6.94
CA GLN A 121 9.12 -17.29 5.48
C GLN A 121 7.66 -17.27 5.02
N PHE A 122 6.76 -17.91 5.78
CA PHE A 122 5.32 -17.82 5.56
C PHE A 122 4.85 -16.36 5.55
N TRP A 123 5.19 -15.57 6.58
CA TRP A 123 4.76 -14.17 6.67
C TRP A 123 5.42 -13.26 5.64
N ILE A 124 6.70 -13.49 5.32
CA ILE A 124 7.37 -12.76 4.22
C ILE A 124 6.65 -13.03 2.90
N LYS A 125 6.36 -14.30 2.60
CA LYS A 125 5.62 -14.68 1.38
C LYS A 125 4.23 -14.06 1.34
N HIS A 126 3.50 -14.06 2.45
CA HIS A 126 2.17 -13.43 2.51
C HIS A 126 2.23 -11.92 2.27
N GLY A 127 3.27 -11.25 2.78
CA GLY A 127 3.50 -9.82 2.48
C GLY A 127 3.76 -9.57 0.99
N VAL A 128 4.61 -10.40 0.37
CA VAL A 128 4.89 -10.37 -1.09
C VAL A 128 3.61 -10.58 -1.90
N ASP A 129 2.81 -11.60 -1.57
CA ASP A 129 1.57 -11.93 -2.29
C ASP A 129 0.53 -10.80 -2.14
N PHE A 130 0.42 -10.21 -0.95
CA PHE A 130 -0.50 -9.11 -0.68
C PHE A 130 -0.13 -7.83 -1.45
N LEU A 131 1.16 -7.50 -1.53
CA LEU A 131 1.65 -6.40 -2.36
C LEU A 131 1.41 -6.66 -3.85
N ALA A 132 1.63 -7.89 -4.32
CA ALA A 132 1.36 -8.27 -5.69
C ALA A 132 -0.14 -8.16 -6.06
N GLU A 133 -1.04 -8.48 -5.13
CA GLU A 133 -2.48 -8.22 -5.30
C GLU A 133 -2.79 -6.72 -5.33
N GLY A 134 -2.13 -5.93 -4.49
CA GLY A 134 -2.22 -4.48 -4.51
C GLY A 134 -1.82 -3.89 -5.87
N ILE A 135 -0.76 -4.41 -6.50
CA ILE A 135 -0.33 -4.02 -7.85
C ILE A 135 -1.39 -4.32 -8.90
N LYS A 136 -2.04 -5.50 -8.85
CA LYS A 136 -3.14 -5.84 -9.79
C LYS A 136 -4.28 -4.83 -9.70
N ASN A 137 -4.53 -4.31 -8.50
CA ASN A 137 -5.54 -3.27 -8.28
C ASN A 137 -5.03 -1.86 -8.61
N ASN A 138 -3.72 -1.62 -8.58
CA ASN A 138 -3.09 -0.29 -8.75
C ASN A 138 -1.89 -0.34 -9.73
N PRO A 139 -2.10 -0.68 -11.02
CA PRO A 139 -0.99 -0.96 -11.94
C PRO A 139 -0.24 0.28 -12.44
N GLU A 140 -0.74 1.49 -12.18
CA GLU A 140 -0.23 2.74 -12.77
C GLU A 140 0.49 3.64 -11.77
N ARG A 141 0.95 3.07 -10.65
CA ARG A 141 1.60 3.82 -9.58
C ARG A 141 2.87 3.15 -9.10
N TYR A 142 3.91 3.95 -8.89
CA TYR A 142 5.22 3.45 -8.50
C TYR A 142 5.23 2.77 -7.12
N ASP A 143 4.36 3.20 -6.20
CA ASP A 143 4.48 2.92 -4.77
C ASP A 143 4.53 1.42 -4.47
N LEU A 144 3.57 0.65 -4.97
CA LEU A 144 3.49 -0.78 -4.67
C LEU A 144 4.55 -1.59 -5.41
N TYR A 145 5.00 -1.13 -6.57
CA TYR A 145 6.17 -1.71 -7.23
C TYR A 145 7.43 -1.49 -6.40
N PHE A 146 7.60 -0.28 -5.86
CA PHE A 146 8.72 0.05 -4.97
C PHE A 146 8.68 -0.79 -3.68
N GLU A 147 7.53 -0.86 -2.99
CA GLU A 147 7.40 -1.65 -1.76
C GLU A 147 7.66 -3.14 -1.97
N LEU A 148 7.19 -3.69 -3.10
CA LEU A 148 7.46 -5.07 -3.46
C LEU A 148 8.94 -5.30 -3.79
N GLY A 149 9.54 -4.41 -4.58
CA GLY A 149 10.98 -4.43 -4.88
C GLY A 149 11.84 -4.34 -3.62
N TRP A 150 11.47 -3.46 -2.69
CA TRP A 150 12.13 -3.30 -1.39
C TRP A 150 12.01 -4.55 -0.52
N THR A 151 10.84 -5.19 -0.52
CA THR A 151 10.63 -6.45 0.19
C THR A 151 11.54 -7.55 -0.38
N TYR A 152 11.64 -7.67 -1.71
CA TYR A 152 12.57 -8.61 -2.35
C TYR A 152 14.03 -8.31 -2.02
N PHE A 153 14.44 -7.04 -2.07
CA PHE A 153 15.80 -6.59 -1.78
C PHE A 153 16.20 -6.84 -0.32
N ASN A 154 15.34 -6.46 0.62
CA ASN A 154 15.69 -6.43 2.02
C ASN A 154 15.37 -7.73 2.77
N LYS A 155 14.21 -8.34 2.51
CA LYS A 155 13.71 -9.50 3.25
C LYS A 155 13.99 -10.82 2.56
N VAL A 156 13.73 -10.89 1.25
CA VAL A 156 13.87 -12.14 0.48
C VAL A 156 15.31 -12.36 0.03
N LYS A 157 16.08 -11.28 -0.18
CA LYS A 157 17.43 -11.31 -0.78
C LYS A 157 17.44 -11.86 -2.22
N ASP A 158 16.34 -11.65 -2.93
CA ASP A 158 16.21 -11.92 -4.36
C ASP A 158 16.41 -10.62 -5.13
N TYR A 159 17.67 -10.33 -5.46
CA TYR A 159 18.05 -9.07 -6.11
C TYR A 159 17.55 -8.98 -7.55
N ALA A 160 17.36 -10.10 -8.24
CA ALA A 160 16.82 -10.12 -9.60
C ALA A 160 15.35 -9.65 -9.61
N ASN A 161 14.52 -10.16 -8.69
CA ASN A 161 13.16 -9.66 -8.54
C ASN A 161 13.12 -8.22 -7.99
N ALA A 162 14.03 -7.85 -7.08
CA ALA A 162 14.13 -6.48 -6.61
C ALA A 162 14.36 -5.49 -7.77
N VAL A 163 15.37 -5.73 -8.61
CA VAL A 163 15.65 -4.92 -9.80
C VAL A 163 14.42 -4.84 -10.71
N LYS A 164 13.81 -5.99 -11.04
CA LYS A 164 12.60 -6.04 -11.88
C LYS A 164 11.50 -5.11 -11.36
N TYR A 165 11.20 -5.15 -10.06
CA TYR A 165 10.12 -4.34 -9.50
C TYR A 165 10.51 -2.86 -9.32
N PHE A 166 11.77 -2.55 -9.01
CA PHE A 166 12.23 -1.16 -9.02
C PHE A 166 12.26 -0.55 -10.42
N GLU A 167 12.62 -1.30 -11.46
CA GLU A 167 12.49 -0.87 -12.85
C GLU A 167 11.03 -0.60 -13.24
N LEU A 168 10.10 -1.43 -12.78
CA LEU A 168 8.66 -1.19 -12.96
C LEU A 168 8.23 0.09 -12.24
N ALA A 169 8.69 0.33 -11.00
CA ALA A 169 8.43 1.59 -10.30
C ALA A 169 9.00 2.81 -11.05
N ALA A 170 10.17 2.66 -11.66
CA ALA A 170 10.84 3.70 -12.43
C ALA A 170 10.10 4.13 -13.71
N LYS A 171 9.08 3.39 -14.15
CA LYS A 171 8.24 3.76 -15.31
C LYS A 171 7.21 4.85 -14.99
N PHE A 172 6.98 5.14 -13.72
CA PHE A 172 5.97 6.10 -13.26
C PHE A 172 6.61 7.33 -12.62
N PRO A 173 5.86 8.46 -12.48
CA PRO A 173 6.29 9.58 -11.66
C PRO A 173 6.62 9.10 -10.25
N ARG A 174 7.82 9.42 -9.77
CA ARG A 174 8.37 8.87 -8.54
C ARG A 174 9.26 9.89 -7.82
N PRO A 175 9.47 9.72 -6.51
CA PRO A 175 10.51 10.44 -5.78
C PRO A 175 11.91 9.94 -6.14
N GLU A 176 12.91 10.78 -5.91
CA GLU A 176 14.31 10.54 -6.26
C GLU A 176 14.94 9.31 -5.56
N TYR A 177 14.47 8.98 -4.34
CA TYR A 177 14.97 7.82 -3.60
C TYR A 177 14.77 6.49 -4.36
N VAL A 178 13.80 6.42 -5.29
CA VAL A 178 13.57 5.21 -6.06
C VAL A 178 14.74 4.90 -6.99
N ASP A 179 15.36 5.93 -7.57
CA ASP A 179 16.53 5.76 -8.44
C ASP A 179 17.80 5.39 -7.64
N ASP A 180 17.95 5.96 -6.45
CA ASP A 180 19.02 5.61 -5.50
C ASP A 180 18.97 4.13 -5.11
N VAL A 181 17.80 3.65 -4.69
CA VAL A 181 17.59 2.25 -4.32
C VAL A 181 17.73 1.33 -5.53
N LEU A 182 17.27 1.73 -6.71
CA LEU A 182 17.46 0.96 -7.94
C LEU A 182 18.95 0.81 -8.30
N ALA A 183 19.75 1.86 -8.14
CA ALA A 183 21.20 1.78 -8.38
C ALA A 183 21.89 0.80 -7.41
N HIS A 184 21.50 0.80 -6.14
CA HIS A 184 21.95 -0.20 -5.18
C HIS A 184 21.48 -1.62 -5.52
N ALA A 185 20.25 -1.78 -6.00
CA ALA A 185 19.72 -3.08 -6.44
C ALA A 185 20.49 -3.64 -7.64
N TYR A 186 20.82 -2.79 -8.63
CA TYR A 186 21.69 -3.19 -9.74
C TYR A 186 23.04 -3.69 -9.25
N GLU A 187 23.67 -3.00 -8.29
CA GLU A 187 24.95 -3.44 -7.75
C GLU A 187 24.85 -4.80 -7.05
N GLU A 188 23.88 -4.98 -6.14
CA GLU A 188 23.69 -6.26 -5.43
C GLU A 188 23.34 -7.42 -6.38
N ASN A 189 22.72 -7.12 -7.53
CA ASN A 189 22.43 -8.09 -8.58
C ASN A 189 23.61 -8.30 -9.56
N GLY A 190 24.77 -7.66 -9.35
CA GLY A 190 25.95 -7.76 -10.21
C GLY A 190 25.90 -6.95 -11.52
N GLN A 191 24.86 -6.13 -11.71
CA GLN A 191 24.64 -5.26 -12.87
C GLN A 191 25.39 -3.93 -12.69
N ILE A 192 26.72 -4.01 -12.61
CA ILE A 192 27.58 -2.88 -12.23
C ILE A 192 27.50 -1.72 -13.25
N LYS A 193 27.33 -2.02 -14.54
CA LYS A 193 27.24 -0.99 -15.59
C LYS A 193 25.97 -0.16 -15.42
N GLU A 194 24.86 -0.82 -15.14
CA GLU A 194 23.54 -0.23 -14.90
C GLU A 194 23.52 0.58 -13.60
N ALA A 195 24.19 0.10 -12.55
CA ALA A 195 24.40 0.85 -11.32
C ALA A 195 25.16 2.16 -11.59
N ILE A 196 26.30 2.10 -12.28
CA ILE A 196 27.10 3.29 -12.66
C ILE A 196 26.26 4.26 -13.50
N ALA A 197 25.57 3.77 -14.53
CA ALA A 197 24.74 4.61 -15.39
C ALA A 197 23.61 5.30 -14.61
N THR A 198 23.02 4.62 -13.64
CA THR A 198 21.99 5.20 -12.78
C THR A 198 22.56 6.28 -11.87
N TRP A 199 23.72 6.05 -11.24
CA TRP A 199 24.38 7.08 -10.44
C TRP A 199 24.82 8.29 -11.27
N GLU A 200 25.31 8.10 -12.50
CA GLU A 200 25.67 9.20 -13.40
C GLU A 200 24.45 10.06 -13.74
N ARG A 201 23.28 9.44 -13.93
CA ARG A 201 22.01 10.15 -14.15
C ARG A 201 21.61 10.98 -12.93
N ILE A 202 21.71 10.42 -11.73
CA ILE A 202 21.41 11.14 -10.48
C ILE A 202 22.38 12.31 -10.31
N LEU A 203 23.67 12.09 -10.55
CA LEU A 203 24.71 13.12 -10.44
C LEU A 203 24.49 14.30 -11.42
N ALA A 204 23.97 14.02 -12.62
CA ALA A 204 23.62 15.01 -13.63
C ALA A 204 22.28 15.73 -13.36
N GLY A 205 21.50 15.26 -12.38
CA GLY A 205 20.20 15.80 -12.02
C GLY A 205 20.25 17.07 -11.16
N PRO A 206 19.10 17.45 -10.57
CA PRO A 206 18.98 18.60 -9.67
C PRO A 206 19.94 18.52 -8.48
N ASP A 207 20.22 19.67 -7.85
CA ASP A 207 21.08 19.73 -6.66
C ASP A 207 20.30 19.27 -5.42
N THR A 208 20.32 17.96 -5.18
CA THR A 208 19.67 17.29 -4.05
C THR A 208 20.71 16.55 -3.20
N PRO A 209 20.38 16.12 -1.97
CA PRO A 209 21.28 15.28 -1.18
C PRO A 209 21.71 13.99 -1.91
N PHE A 210 20.91 13.47 -2.84
CA PHE A 210 21.22 12.27 -3.62
C PHE A 210 22.37 12.50 -4.61
N ARG A 211 22.61 13.74 -5.05
CA ARG A 211 23.77 14.08 -5.90
C ARG A 211 25.10 13.81 -5.20
N GLN A 212 25.19 14.13 -3.91
CA GLN A 212 26.38 13.86 -3.10
C GLN A 212 26.57 12.35 -2.88
N ILE A 213 25.46 11.61 -2.67
CA ILE A 213 25.48 10.15 -2.56
C ILE A 213 25.99 9.54 -3.87
N ALA A 214 25.44 9.96 -5.02
CA ALA A 214 25.84 9.48 -6.35
C ALA A 214 27.33 9.72 -6.64
N ALA A 215 27.86 10.91 -6.33
CA ALA A 215 29.28 11.20 -6.48
C ALA A 215 30.17 10.22 -5.68
N ARG A 216 29.80 9.96 -4.42
CA ARG A 216 30.50 9.01 -3.56
C ARG A 216 30.41 7.58 -4.08
N MET A 217 29.23 7.14 -4.52
CA MET A 217 29.03 5.78 -5.04
C MET A 217 29.79 5.56 -6.35
N LEU A 218 29.77 6.53 -7.27
CA LEU A 218 30.54 6.48 -8.51
C LEU A 218 32.04 6.39 -8.27
N SER A 219 32.55 7.20 -7.34
CA SER A 219 33.97 7.16 -6.99
C SER A 219 34.38 5.77 -6.50
N ARG A 220 33.52 5.11 -5.70
CA ARG A 220 33.79 3.75 -5.21
C ARG A 220 33.68 2.70 -6.30
N LEU A 221 32.58 2.68 -7.05
CA LEU A 221 32.35 1.70 -8.12
C LEU A 221 33.46 1.75 -9.18
N LYS A 222 33.89 2.96 -9.58
CA LYS A 222 34.97 3.12 -10.57
C LYS A 222 36.34 2.70 -10.05
N LYS A 223 36.59 2.83 -8.74
CA LYS A 223 37.89 2.51 -8.13
C LYS A 223 38.00 1.04 -7.71
N TYR A 224 36.93 0.48 -7.15
CA TYR A 224 36.95 -0.82 -6.47
C TYR A 224 36.04 -1.86 -7.11
N GLY A 225 35.20 -1.49 -8.08
CA GLY A 225 34.19 -2.37 -8.66
C GLY A 225 32.98 -2.65 -7.74
N THR A 226 32.99 -2.12 -6.51
CA THR A 226 31.90 -2.23 -5.53
C THR A 226 31.85 -1.00 -4.61
N THR A 227 30.69 -0.70 -4.06
CA THR A 227 30.46 0.29 -3.00
C THR A 227 30.64 -0.29 -1.60
N LYS A 228 30.67 -1.62 -1.46
CA LYS A 228 30.92 -2.31 -0.18
C LYS A 228 32.34 -2.01 0.28
N VAL A 229 32.44 -1.47 1.50
CA VAL A 229 33.73 -1.39 2.19
C VAL A 229 33.94 -2.76 2.79
N GLU A 230 34.96 -3.49 2.35
CA GLU A 230 35.50 -4.56 3.18
C GLU A 230 36.07 -3.87 4.43
N THR A 231 35.27 -3.82 5.50
CA THR A 231 35.81 -3.58 6.82
C THR A 231 36.62 -4.81 7.18
N TYR A 232 37.88 -4.84 6.76
CA TYR A 232 38.87 -5.70 7.37
C TYR A 232 38.93 -5.31 8.85
N GLN A 233 38.35 -6.16 9.70
CA GLN A 233 38.68 -6.22 11.12
C GLN A 233 39.95 -7.04 11.28
#